data_AF-V4UJN5-F1
#
_entry.id   AF-V4UJN5-F1
#
_cell.length_a   1.000
_cell.length_b   1.000
_cell.length_c   1.000
_cell.angle_alpha   90.00
_cell.angle_beta   90.00
_cell.angle_gamma   90.00
#
_symmetry.space_group_name_H-M   'P 1'
#
loop_
_entity.id
_entity.type
_entity.pdbx_description
1 polymer ?
#
loop_
_entity_poly.entity_id
_entity_poly.type
_entity_poly.pdbx_seq_one_letter_code
_entity_poly.pdbx_strand_id
1 'polypeptide(L)'
;MKLKQLESVLGDLEQFSNPKVELEQYPTGPHIASRMLYTAENSFGDVSNKVVADFGCGCGTLGAAATLLGADQVIAIDIDSDSLELASENAADLELDIDFVQCDIRNLEWRGKYI
;
A
#
# COMPACT_ATOMS: atom_id res chain seq x y z
N MET A 1 -11.54 -4.70 10.47
CA MET A 1 -10.66 -5.82 10.92
C MET A 1 -9.99 -5.45 12.25
N LYS A 2 -9.62 -6.40 13.15
CA LYS A 2 -8.85 -6.07 14.37
C LYS A 2 -7.35 -5.89 14.08
N LEU A 3 -6.64 -5.06 14.85
CA LEU A 3 -5.21 -4.78 14.65
C LEU A 3 -4.33 -6.05 14.50
N LYS A 4 -4.51 -7.03 15.38
CA LYS A 4 -3.72 -8.28 15.35
C LYS A 4 -4.01 -9.16 14.14
N GLN A 5 -5.23 -9.10 13.60
CA GLN A 5 -5.58 -9.82 12.38
C GLN A 5 -4.93 -9.14 11.18
N LEU A 6 -4.98 -7.80 11.13
CA LEU A 6 -4.32 -7.01 10.10
C LEU A 6 -2.81 -7.27 10.08
N GLU A 7 -2.14 -7.19 11.24
CA GLU A 7 -0.72 -7.51 11.36
C GLU A 7 -0.37 -8.92 10.86
N SER A 8 -1.23 -9.90 11.15
CA SER A 8 -1.02 -11.29 10.71
C SER A 8 -1.11 -11.41 9.20
N VAL A 9 -2.17 -10.87 8.58
CA VAL A 9 -2.37 -10.93 7.12
C VAL A 9 -1.22 -10.25 6.38
N LEU A 10 -0.78 -9.08 6.85
CA LEU A 10 0.36 -8.37 6.24
C LEU A 10 1.69 -9.11 6.39
N GLY A 11 1.79 -10.05 7.35
CA GLY A 11 2.99 -10.85 7.56
C GLY A 11 3.20 -11.93 6.52
N ASP A 12 2.15 -12.28 5.77
CA ASP A 12 2.19 -13.31 4.72
C ASP A 12 2.55 -12.73 3.34
N LEU A 13 2.64 -11.40 3.21
CA LEU A 13 3.02 -10.74 1.96
C LEU A 13 4.46 -11.07 1.56
N GLU A 14 4.67 -11.40 0.29
CA GLU A 14 6.00 -11.56 -0.29
C GLU A 14 6.76 -10.23 -0.26
N GLN A 15 8.07 -10.34 -0.04
CA GLN A 15 8.98 -9.21 0.10
C GLN A 15 10.08 -9.28 -0.96
N PHE A 16 10.77 -8.17 -1.21
CA PHE A 16 11.83 -8.09 -2.20
C PHE A 16 12.87 -9.22 -2.07
N SER A 17 13.07 -9.97 -3.15
CA SER A 17 14.12 -10.99 -3.25
C SER A 17 15.49 -10.40 -3.63
N ASN A 18 15.49 -9.29 -4.38
CA ASN A 18 16.69 -8.57 -4.82
C ASN A 18 16.46 -7.05 -4.81
N PRO A 19 16.51 -6.40 -3.63
CA PRO A 19 16.20 -4.98 -3.51
C PRO A 19 17.25 -4.07 -4.15
N LYS A 20 16.79 -3.03 -4.83
CA LYS A 20 17.58 -1.95 -5.44
C LYS A 20 17.91 -0.90 -4.38
N VAL A 21 19.18 -0.86 -3.95
CA VAL A 21 19.65 0.01 -2.86
C VAL A 21 19.50 1.48 -3.22
N GLU A 22 19.71 1.85 -4.48
CA GLU A 22 19.58 3.21 -5.01
C GLU A 22 18.15 3.75 -4.98
N LEU A 23 17.15 2.88 -4.84
CA LEU A 23 15.74 3.23 -4.68
C LEU A 23 15.26 3.09 -3.22
N GLU A 24 16.16 2.73 -2.30
CA GLU A 24 15.82 2.51 -0.90
C GLU A 24 14.72 1.45 -0.70
N GLN A 25 14.76 0.35 -1.45
CA GLN A 25 13.77 -0.74 -1.37
C GLN A 25 13.88 -1.56 -0.08
N TYR A 26 13.41 -1.00 1.03
CA TYR A 26 13.15 -1.72 2.28
C TYR A 26 11.64 -1.74 2.57
N PRO A 27 11.04 -2.90 2.80
CA PRO A 27 9.61 -2.97 3.00
C PRO A 27 9.21 -2.45 4.39
N THR A 28 8.04 -1.82 4.46
CA THR A 28 7.43 -1.52 5.76
C THR A 28 6.98 -2.83 6.39
N GLY A 29 7.60 -3.21 7.52
CA GLY A 29 7.24 -4.45 8.22
C GLY A 29 5.78 -4.46 8.69
N PRO A 30 5.14 -5.64 8.78
CA PRO A 30 3.71 -5.79 9.11
C PRO A 30 3.34 -5.16 10.45
N HIS A 31 4.28 -5.16 11.40
CA HIS A 31 4.12 -4.50 12.69
C HIS A 31 3.86 -3.00 12.53
N ILE A 32 4.71 -2.32 11.78
CA ILE A 32 4.66 -0.87 11.60
C ILE A 32 3.45 -0.51 10.73
N ALA A 33 3.28 -1.19 9.59
CA ALA A 33 2.19 -0.96 8.65
C ALA A 33 0.81 -1.07 9.31
N SER A 34 0.55 -2.19 10.00
CA SER A 34 -0.73 -2.40 10.68
C SER A 34 -1.04 -1.31 11.70
N ARG A 35 -0.04 -0.82 12.44
CA ARG A 35 -0.25 0.19 13.49
C ARG A 35 -0.45 1.58 12.94
N MET A 36 0.29 1.93 11.89
CA MET A 36 0.11 3.18 11.17
C MET A 36 -1.31 3.28 10.62
N LEU A 37 -1.73 2.30 9.81
CA LEU A 37 -3.04 2.32 9.15
C LEU A 37 -4.19 2.14 10.14
N TYR A 38 -4.03 1.29 11.15
CA TYR A 38 -5.05 1.14 12.20
C TYR A 38 -5.22 2.42 13.02
N THR A 39 -4.16 3.20 13.22
CA THR A 39 -4.24 4.51 13.87
C THR A 39 -4.93 5.54 12.97
N ALA A 40 -4.54 5.62 11.69
CA ALA A 40 -5.20 6.46 10.69
C ALA A 40 -6.72 6.20 10.63
N GLU A 41 -7.11 4.94 10.65
CA GLU A 41 -8.53 4.57 10.65
C GLU A 41 -9.22 4.86 11.99
N ASN A 42 -8.77 4.25 13.09
CA ASN A 42 -9.56 4.28 14.34
C ASN A 42 -9.47 5.59 15.11
N SER A 43 -8.41 6.38 14.89
CA SER A 43 -8.23 7.66 15.59
C SER A 43 -8.69 8.84 14.76
N PHE A 44 -8.62 8.75 13.42
CA PHE A 44 -8.85 9.89 12.53
C PHE A 44 -9.91 9.65 11.45
N GLY A 45 -10.28 8.40 11.14
CA GLY A 45 -11.25 8.08 10.09
C GLY A 45 -10.74 8.41 8.68
N ASP A 46 -9.42 8.28 8.48
CA ASP A 46 -8.74 8.70 7.26
C ASP A 46 -8.58 7.57 6.21
N VAL A 47 -9.12 6.37 6.46
CA VAL A 47 -8.98 5.22 5.54
C VAL A 47 -10.32 4.77 4.99
N SER A 48 -11.27 4.40 5.85
CA SER A 48 -12.52 3.79 5.41
C SER A 48 -13.37 4.74 4.57
N ASN A 49 -13.90 4.24 3.45
CA ASN A 49 -14.66 5.03 2.47
C ASN A 49 -13.89 6.23 1.89
N LYS A 50 -12.54 6.16 1.86
CA LYS A 50 -11.66 7.16 1.25
C LYS A 50 -10.97 6.60 0.03
N VAL A 51 -10.52 7.50 -0.84
CA VAL A 51 -9.52 7.21 -1.87
C VAL A 51 -8.14 7.43 -1.24
N VAL A 52 -7.33 6.38 -1.18
CA VAL A 52 -6.00 6.39 -0.57
C VAL A 52 -4.95 6.28 -1.67
N ALA A 53 -3.93 7.14 -1.61
CA ALA A 53 -2.76 7.05 -2.47
C ALA A 53 -1.56 6.52 -1.68
N ASP A 54 -0.89 5.49 -2.18
CA ASP A 54 0.32 4.89 -1.61
C ASP A 54 1.53 5.21 -2.50
N PHE A 55 2.36 6.16 -2.08
CA PHE A 55 3.50 6.65 -2.87
C PHE A 55 4.79 5.92 -2.49
N GLY A 56 5.43 5.29 -3.48
CA GLY A 56 6.54 4.37 -3.24
C GLY A 56 6.02 3.09 -2.61
N CYS A 57 4.97 2.50 -3.20
CA CYS A 57 4.23 1.39 -2.59
C CYS A 57 5.10 0.14 -2.36
N GLY A 58 6.22 -0.01 -3.06
CA GLY A 58 7.11 -1.16 -2.94
C GLY A 58 6.35 -2.46 -3.15
N CYS A 59 6.42 -3.39 -2.19
CA CYS A 59 5.67 -4.66 -2.20
C CYS A 59 4.15 -4.53 -1.95
N GLY A 60 3.63 -3.32 -1.75
CA GLY A 60 2.20 -3.06 -1.55
C GLY A 60 1.68 -3.17 -0.12
N THR A 61 2.54 -3.26 0.90
CA THR A 61 2.11 -3.52 2.30
C THR A 61 1.13 -2.46 2.83
N LEU A 62 1.35 -1.18 2.54
CA LEU A 62 0.48 -0.10 3.03
C LEU A 62 -0.83 -0.03 2.25
N GLY A 63 -0.78 -0.13 0.92
CA GLY A 63 -1.97 -0.24 0.08
C GLY A 63 -2.85 -1.44 0.42
N ALA A 64 -2.26 -2.62 0.66
CA ALA A 64 -2.98 -3.80 1.12
C ALA A 64 -3.65 -3.54 2.48
N ALA A 65 -2.93 -2.93 3.42
CA ALA A 65 -3.47 -2.59 4.74
C ALA A 65 -4.65 -1.60 4.65
N ALA A 66 -4.56 -0.59 3.78
CA ALA A 66 -5.64 0.36 3.55
C ALA A 66 -6.88 -0.32 2.97
N THR A 67 -6.71 -1.19 1.97
CA THR A 67 -7.79 -1.97 1.36
C THR A 67 -8.49 -2.86 2.38
N LEU A 68 -7.72 -3.61 3.19
CA LEU A 68 -8.23 -4.49 4.25
C LEU A 68 -8.98 -3.74 5.38
N LEU A 69 -8.72 -2.44 5.52
CA LEU A 69 -9.42 -1.56 6.46
C LEU A 69 -10.64 -0.86 5.86
N GLY A 70 -10.92 -1.08 4.57
CA GLY A 70 -12.13 -0.58 3.91
C GLY A 70 -11.96 0.75 3.18
N ALA A 71 -10.74 1.06 2.71
CA ALA A 71 -10.57 2.09 1.69
C ALA A 71 -11.49 1.80 0.49
N ASP A 72 -12.10 2.85 -0.07
CA ASP A 72 -13.01 2.74 -1.23
C ASP A 72 -12.21 2.46 -2.50
N GLN A 73 -11.03 3.08 -2.61
CA GLN A 73 -10.07 2.87 -3.68
C GLN A 73 -8.66 3.08 -3.13
N VAL A 74 -7.73 2.23 -3.55
CA VAL A 74 -6.31 2.41 -3.30
C VAL A 74 -5.58 2.55 -4.63
N ILE A 75 -4.80 3.62 -4.76
CA ILE A 75 -3.94 3.85 -5.91
C ILE A 75 -2.50 3.73 -5.42
N ALA A 76 -1.82 2.69 -5.85
CA ALA A 76 -0.44 2.37 -5.50
C ALA A 76 0.50 2.85 -6.62
N ILE A 77 1.45 3.70 -6.27
CA ILE A 77 2.37 4.33 -7.21
C ILE A 77 3.79 3.95 -6.85
N ASP A 78 4.53 3.47 -7.84
CA ASP A 78 5.97 3.25 -7.72
C ASP A 78 6.68 3.59 -9.03
N ILE A 79 7.95 3.95 -8.94
CA ILE A 79 8.78 4.18 -10.13
C ILE A 79 9.25 2.85 -10.73
N ASP A 80 9.38 1.83 -9.88
CA ASP A 80 9.96 0.55 -10.24
C ASP A 80 8.89 -0.47 -10.68
N SER A 81 9.00 -0.96 -11.91
CA SER A 81 8.07 -1.95 -12.47
C SER A 81 8.08 -3.26 -11.68
N ASP A 82 9.26 -3.70 -11.23
CA ASP A 82 9.41 -4.98 -10.52
C ASP A 82 8.73 -4.92 -9.13
N SER A 83 8.72 -3.73 -8.51
CA SER A 83 7.97 -3.49 -7.27
C SER A 83 6.47 -3.56 -7.50
N LEU A 84 5.97 -2.97 -8.59
CA LEU A 84 4.54 -3.02 -8.93
C LEU A 84 4.07 -4.42 -9.30
N GLU A 85 4.90 -5.20 -10.00
CA GLU A 85 4.61 -6.61 -10.29
C GLU A 85 4.43 -7.39 -8.98
N LEU A 86 5.40 -7.33 -8.08
CA LEU A 86 5.33 -7.97 -6.76
C LEU A 86 4.11 -7.50 -5.93
N ALA A 87 3.84 -6.20 -5.92
CA ALA A 87 2.68 -5.66 -5.21
C ALA A 87 1.35 -6.15 -5.80
N SER A 88 1.29 -6.30 -7.13
CA SER A 88 0.11 -6.81 -7.82
C SER A 88 -0.13 -8.30 -7.55
N GLU A 89 0.93 -9.11 -7.45
CA GLU A 89 0.86 -10.52 -7.04
C GLU A 89 0.35 -10.64 -5.60
N ASN A 90 0.95 -9.88 -4.67
CA ASN A 90 0.50 -9.79 -3.27
C ASN A 90 -0.98 -9.39 -3.15
N ALA A 91 -1.43 -8.43 -3.96
CA ALA A 91 -2.83 -8.00 -3.98
C ALA A 91 -3.74 -9.11 -4.52
N ALA A 92 -3.33 -9.79 -5.60
CA ALA A 92 -4.08 -10.89 -6.19
C ALA A 92 -4.24 -12.08 -5.23
N ASP A 93 -3.18 -12.46 -4.51
CA ASP A 93 -3.19 -13.55 -3.52
C ASP A 93 -4.15 -13.30 -2.35
N LEU A 94 -4.36 -12.02 -2.02
CA LEU A 94 -5.30 -11.57 -0.99
C LEU A 94 -6.68 -11.15 -1.55
N GLU A 95 -6.90 -11.31 -2.86
CA GLU A 95 -8.12 -10.87 -3.57
C GLU A 95 -8.45 -9.38 -3.35
N LEU A 96 -7.43 -8.53 -3.33
CA LEU A 96 -7.53 -7.08 -3.13
C LEU A 96 -7.60 -6.33 -4.46
N ASP A 97 -8.52 -5.39 -4.55
CA ASP A 97 -8.66 -4.48 -5.70
C ASP A 97 -7.84 -3.21 -5.46
N ILE A 98 -6.71 -3.09 -6.17
CA ILE A 98 -5.75 -1.98 -6.05
C ILE A 98 -5.34 -1.54 -7.45
N ASP A 99 -5.40 -0.23 -7.71
CA ASP A 99 -4.93 0.37 -8.95
C ASP A 99 -3.42 0.62 -8.88
N PHE A 100 -2.65 0.08 -9.82
CA PHE A 100 -1.20 0.26 -9.88
C PHE A 100 -0.80 1.25 -10.97
N VAL A 101 0.07 2.20 -10.63
CA VAL A 101 0.55 3.23 -11.56
C VAL A 101 2.08 3.28 -11.51
N GLN A 102 2.73 2.98 -12.63
CA GLN A 102 4.16 3.21 -12.77
C GLN A 102 4.44 4.69 -13.03
N CYS A 103 5.06 5.37 -12.08
CA CYS A 103 5.37 6.80 -12.20
C CYS A 103 6.52 7.22 -11.28
N ASP A 104 7.38 8.11 -11.77
CA ASP A 104 8.22 8.94 -10.89
C ASP A 104 7.32 9.95 -10.17
N ILE A 105 7.27 9.89 -8.84
CA ILE A 105 6.42 10.77 -8.03
C ILE A 105 6.69 12.26 -8.27
N ARG A 106 7.91 12.62 -8.69
CA ARG A 106 8.30 14.01 -9.01
C ARG A 106 7.61 14.54 -10.27
N ASN A 107 7.14 13.65 -11.12
CA ASN A 107 6.48 13.95 -12.39
C ASN A 107 4.98 13.62 -12.34
N LEU A 108 4.42 13.36 -11.16
CA LEU A 108 3.03 12.98 -11.01
C LEU A 108 2.11 14.19 -11.27
N GLU A 109 1.44 14.21 -12.41
CA GLU A 109 0.48 15.25 -12.79
C GLU A 109 -0.96 14.89 -12.42
N TRP A 110 -1.22 14.60 -11.15
CA TRP A 110 -2.60 14.40 -10.68
C TRP A 110 -3.33 15.72 -10.48
N ARG A 111 -4.53 15.81 -11.05
CA ARG A 111 -5.44 16.94 -10.87
C ARG A 111 -6.75 16.44 -10.30
N GLY A 112 -6.98 16.72 -9.02
CA GLY A 112 -8.27 16.54 -8.36
C GLY A 112 -8.92 17.89 -8.09
N LYS A 113 -10.26 17.96 -8.12
CA LYS A 113 -10.98 19.03 -7.43
C LYS A 113 -11.09 18.61 -5.96
N TYR A 114 -10.64 19.45 -5.03
CA TYR A 114 -11.11 19.37 -3.65
C TYR A 114 -12.61 19.68 -3.69
N ILE A 115 -13.46 18.67 -3.50
CA ILE A 115 -14.92 18.84 -3.38
C ILE A 115 -15.25 19.06 -1.91
#